data_AF-A0A7K4RKB4-F1
#
_entry.id   AF-A0A7K4RKB4-F1
#
_cell.length_a   1.000
_cell.length_b   1.000
_cell.length_c   1.000
_cell.angle_alpha   90.00
_cell.angle_beta   90.00
_cell.angle_gamma   90.00
#
_symmetry.space_group_name_H-M   'P 1'
#
loop_
_entity.id
_entity.type
_entity.pdbx_description
1 polymer ?
#
loop_
_entity_poly.entity_id
_entity_poly.type
_entity_poly.pdbx_seq_one_letter_code
_entity_poly.pdbx_strand_id
1 'polypeptide(L)'
;SLPLQEDFVYHWKAITHYYIETSDDKAPVTDTNIPSHLEQMLDILVQEENERESGETGPCMEYLLHHKILETLYTLGKADVCT
;
A
#
# COMPACT_ATOMS: atom_id res chain seq x y z
N SER A 1 -12.60 -14.00 -6.24
CA SER A 1 -11.51 -12.99 -6.22
C SER A 1 -12.17 -11.63 -6.34
N LEU A 2 -11.75 -10.64 -5.55
CA LEU A 2 -12.14 -9.25 -5.78
C LEU A 2 -11.46 -8.75 -7.07
N PRO A 3 -11.99 -7.70 -7.74
CA PRO A 3 -11.24 -6.98 -8.77
C PRO A 3 -9.89 -6.50 -8.21
N LEU A 4 -8.80 -6.56 -8.99
CA LEU A 4 -7.44 -6.22 -8.53
C LEU A 4 -7.37 -4.86 -7.84
N GLN A 5 -8.07 -3.86 -8.38
CA GLN A 5 -8.09 -2.53 -7.78
C GLN A 5 -8.78 -2.50 -6.40
N GLU A 6 -9.84 -3.28 -6.19
CA GLU A 6 -10.50 -3.34 -4.87
C GLU A 6 -9.57 -3.98 -3.82
N ASP A 7 -8.82 -5.00 -4.22
CA ASP A 7 -7.84 -5.68 -3.36
C ASP A 7 -6.65 -4.76 -3.02
N PHE A 8 -6.16 -4.02 -4.02
CA PHE A 8 -5.13 -3.00 -3.82
C PHE A 8 -5.58 -1.93 -2.82
N VAL A 9 -6.82 -1.45 -2.95
CA VAL A 9 -7.40 -0.45 -2.05
C VAL A 9 -7.62 -1.00 -0.65
N TYR A 10 -7.98 -2.28 -0.52
CA TYR A 10 -8.10 -2.95 0.77
C TYR A 10 -6.77 -2.94 1.54
N HIS A 11 -5.68 -3.35 0.90
CA HIS A 11 -4.35 -3.34 1.51
C HIS A 11 -3.89 -1.92 1.89
N TRP A 12 -4.13 -0.95 1.01
CA TRP A 12 -3.82 0.45 1.32
C TRP A 12 -4.58 0.98 2.54
N LYS A 13 -5.87 0.63 2.65
CA LYS A 13 -6.70 1.00 3.81
C LYS A 13 -6.20 0.34 5.09
N ALA A 14 -5.77 -0.92 5.04
CA ALA A 14 -5.21 -1.60 6.21
C ALA A 14 -3.97 -0.88 6.76
N ILE A 15 -3.07 -0.43 5.87
CA ILE A 15 -1.88 0.35 6.24
C ILE A 15 -2.29 1.68 6.89
N THR A 16 -3.12 2.48 6.21
CA THR A 16 -3.50 3.81 6.71
C THR A 16 -4.31 3.75 8.00
N HIS A 17 -5.16 2.73 8.17
CA HIS A 17 -5.93 2.49 9.38
C HIS A 17 -5.03 2.22 10.59
N TYR A 18 -3.95 1.43 10.43
CA TYR A 18 -2.96 1.25 11.51
C TYR A 18 -2.44 2.59 12.01
N TYR A 19 -2.08 3.51 11.11
CA TYR A 19 -1.53 4.80 11.52
C TYR A 19 -2.55 5.78 12.10
N ILE A 20 -3.84 5.63 11.79
CA ILE A 20 -4.93 6.48 12.30
C ILE A 20 -5.40 6.02 13.69
N GLU A 21 -5.54 4.71 13.91
CA GLU A 21 -6.14 4.18 15.15
C GLU A 21 -5.13 3.89 16.27
N THR A 22 -3.84 3.70 15.96
CA THR A 22 -2.83 3.49 17.00
C THR A 22 -2.45 4.81 17.68
N SER A 23 -2.94 4.97 18.91
CA SER A 23 -2.58 6.05 19.85
C SER A 23 -1.27 5.69 20.54
N ASP A 24 -0.30 6.62 20.51
CA ASP A 24 1.03 6.72 21.17
C ASP A 24 1.94 5.48 21.39
N ASP A 25 1.43 4.25 21.52
CA ASP A 25 2.17 2.99 21.63
C ASP A 25 2.22 2.26 20.27
N LYS A 26 2.87 2.87 19.27
CA LYS A 26 3.09 2.21 17.98
C LYS A 26 4.25 1.23 18.10
N ALA A 27 3.99 -0.06 17.83
CA ALA A 27 5.05 -1.02 17.60
C ALA A 27 5.85 -0.64 16.34
N PRO A 28 7.15 -0.97 16.26
CA PRO A 28 7.94 -0.79 15.04
C PRO A 28 7.23 -1.41 13.85
N VAL A 29 7.27 -0.78 12.66
CA VAL A 29 6.56 -1.27 11.47
C VAL A 29 6.90 -2.72 11.13
N THR A 30 8.13 -3.15 11.39
CA THR A 30 8.60 -4.53 11.20
C THR A 30 7.84 -5.58 12.01
N ASP A 31 7.25 -5.18 13.13
CA ASP A 31 6.52 -6.05 14.06
C ASP A 31 5.00 -6.01 13.80
N THR A 32 4.59 -5.36 12.71
CA THR A 32 3.19 -5.24 12.29
C THR A 32 2.91 -6.03 11.02
N ASN A 33 1.65 -6.07 10.58
CA ASN A 33 1.28 -6.64 9.27
C ASN A 33 1.50 -5.67 8.10
N ILE A 34 2.01 -4.45 8.32
CA ILE A 34 2.26 -3.47 7.26
C ILE A 34 3.19 -4.01 6.16
N PRO A 35 4.32 -4.68 6.46
CA PRO A 35 5.20 -5.21 5.41
C PRO A 35 4.46 -6.18 4.48
N SER A 36 3.63 -7.07 5.04
CA SER A 36 2.84 -8.01 4.24
C SER A 36 1.82 -7.30 3.35
N HIS A 37 1.16 -6.24 3.85
CA HIS A 37 0.25 -5.46 3.01
C HIS A 37 0.97 -4.70 1.89
N LEU A 38 2.18 -4.20 2.13
CA LEU A 38 3.00 -3.58 1.08
C LEU A 38 3.44 -4.58 0.01
N GLU A 39 3.84 -5.79 0.42
CA GLU A 39 4.15 -6.89 -0.50
C GLU A 39 2.94 -7.26 -1.37
N GLN A 40 1.75 -7.39 -0.77
CA GLN A 40 0.53 -7.68 -1.54
C GLN A 40 0.18 -6.55 -2.53
N MET A 41 0.33 -5.28 -2.14
CA MET A 41 0.13 -4.15 -3.06
C MET A 41 1.10 -4.21 -4.25
N LEU A 42 2.36 -4.61 -4.02
CA LEU A 42 3.35 -4.79 -5.08
C LEU A 42 2.99 -5.96 -6.01
N ASP A 43 2.62 -7.11 -5.45
CA ASP A 43 2.21 -8.29 -6.21
C ASP A 43 1.01 -7.98 -7.12
N ILE A 44 0.03 -7.22 -6.62
CA ILE A 44 -1.14 -6.79 -7.39
C ILE A 44 -0.73 -5.88 -8.56
N LEU A 45 0.20 -4.95 -8.36
CA LEU A 45 0.71 -4.09 -9.44
C LEU A 45 1.46 -4.90 -10.50
N VAL A 46 2.26 -5.89 -10.08
CA VAL A 46 2.96 -6.80 -11.00
C VAL A 46 1.97 -7.67 -11.77
N GLN A 47 0.93 -8.17 -11.12
CA GLN A 47 -0.14 -8.93 -11.78
C GLN A 47 -0.87 -8.05 -12.80
N GLU A 48 -1.24 -6.82 -12.42
CA GLU A 48 -1.88 -5.86 -13.32
C GLU A 48 -1.03 -5.59 -14.57
N GLU A 49 0.28 -5.38 -14.42
CA GLU A 49 1.19 -5.17 -15.56
C GLU A 49 1.26 -6.40 -16.47
N ASN A 50 1.29 -7.61 -15.90
CA ASN A 50 1.37 -8.85 -16.68
C ASN A 50 0.08 -9.19 -17.45
N GLU A 51 -1.09 -8.78 -16.93
CA GLU A 51 -2.39 -9.04 -17.55
C GLU A 51 -2.78 -8.00 -18.61
N ARG A 52 -2.04 -6.89 -18.70
CA ARG A 52 -2.37 -5.76 -19.58
C ARG A 52 -1.51 -5.68 -20.84
N GLU A 53 -2.05 -4.99 -21.85
CA GLU A 53 -1.29 -4.61 -23.04
C GLU A 53 -0.31 -3.48 -22.73
N SER A 54 0.90 -3.57 -23.29
CA SER A 54 1.95 -2.57 -23.08
C SER A 54 1.52 -1.19 -23.57
N GLY A 55 1.67 -0.18 -22.71
CA GLY A 55 1.42 1.23 -23.05
C GLY A 55 0.19 1.85 -22.39
N GLU A 56 -0.61 1.06 -21.66
CA GLU A 56 -1.70 1.55 -20.84
C GLU A 56 -1.35 1.54 -19.35
N THR A 57 -1.77 2.56 -18.60
CA THR A 57 -1.68 2.54 -17.13
C THR A 57 -2.90 1.81 -16.58
N GLY A 58 -2.69 0.85 -15.68
CA GLY A 58 -3.80 0.11 -15.07
C GLY A 58 -4.46 0.80 -13.89
N PRO A 59 -5.70 0.42 -13.51
CA PRO A 59 -6.46 1.06 -12.45
C PRO A 59 -5.76 1.03 -11.08
N CYS A 60 -4.92 0.04 -10.78
CA CYS A 60 -4.14 0.00 -9.54
C CYS A 60 -3.01 1.03 -9.58
N MET A 61 -2.25 1.09 -10.68
CA MET A 61 -1.21 2.11 -10.87
C MET A 61 -1.81 3.53 -10.91
N GLU A 62 -2.93 3.74 -11.60
CA GLU A 62 -3.66 5.01 -11.60
C GLU A 62 -4.09 5.41 -10.20
N TYR A 63 -4.59 4.46 -9.40
CA TYR A 63 -4.95 4.72 -8.01
C TYR A 63 -3.72 5.14 -7.19
N LEU A 64 -2.60 4.41 -7.31
CA LEU A 64 -1.35 4.72 -6.63
C LEU A 64 -0.87 6.16 -6.92
N LEU A 65 -0.93 6.56 -8.20
CA LEU A 65 -0.50 7.88 -8.66
C LEU A 65 -1.46 9.00 -8.20
N HIS A 66 -2.77 8.84 -8.42
CA HIS A 66 -3.76 9.85 -8.05
C HIS A 66 -3.84 10.08 -6.54
N HIS A 67 -3.68 9.02 -5.75
CA HIS A 67 -3.73 9.09 -4.29
C HIS A 67 -2.38 9.39 -3.63
N LYS A 68 -1.30 9.60 -4.42
CA LYS A 68 0.03 9.95 -3.92
C LYS A 68 0.51 8.99 -2.82
N ILE A 69 0.28 7.69 -3.02
CA ILE A 69 0.55 6.67 -2.00
C ILE A 69 2.02 6.67 -1.60
N LEU A 70 2.94 6.78 -2.58
CA LEU A 70 4.38 6.80 -2.32
C LEU A 70 4.81 8.02 -1.48
N GLU A 71 4.23 9.20 -1.72
CA GLU A 71 4.49 10.41 -0.91
C GLU A 71 4.01 10.20 0.55
N THR A 72 2.86 9.55 0.71
CA THR A 72 2.30 9.21 2.02
C THR A 72 3.18 8.20 2.74
N LEU A 73 3.57 7.10 2.08
CA LEU A 73 4.47 6.08 2.63
C LEU A 73 5.82 6.66 3.04
N TYR A 74 6.39 7.57 2.25
CA TYR A 74 7.62 8.28 2.62
C TYR A 74 7.45 9.07 3.92
N THR A 75 6.35 9.81 4.04
CA THR A 75 6.05 10.61 5.24
C THR A 75 5.89 9.71 6.47
N LEU A 76 5.21 8.58 6.32
CA LEU A 76 5.00 7.60 7.39
C LEU A 76 6.32 6.94 7.80
N GLY A 77 7.12 6.46 6.84
CA GLY A 77 8.41 5.81 7.11
C GLY A 77 9.43 6.75 7.76
N LYS A 78 9.42 8.05 7.41
CA LYS A 78 10.26 9.05 8.07
C LYS A 78 9.86 9.29 9.54
N ALA A 79 8.57 9.15 9.86
CA ALA A 79 8.05 9.32 11.20
C ALA A 79 8.17 8.05 12.07
N ASP A 80 8.48 6.91 11.46
CA ASP A 80 8.59 5.64 12.15
C ASP A 80 9.84 5.57 13.03
N VAL A 81 9.70 4.94 14.20
CA VAL A 81 10.76 4.82 15.19
C VAL A 81 11.45 3.47 14.97
N CYS A 82 12.52 3.45 14.17
CA CYS A 82 13.41 2.30 14.10
C CYS A 82 14.23 2.24 15.40
N THR A 83 13.79 1.46 16.40
CA THR A 83 14.55 1.17 17.63
C THR A 83 15.12 -0.22 17.63
#